data_AF-A0A286TXM6-F1
#
_entry.id   AF-A0A286TXM6-F1
#
_cell.length_a   1.000
_cell.length_b   1.000
_cell.length_c   1.000
_cell.angle_alpha   90.00
_cell.angle_beta   90.00
_cell.angle_gamma   90.00
#
_symmetry.space_group_name_H-M   'P 1'
#
loop_
_entity.id
_entity.type
_entity.pdbx_description
1 polymer ?
#
loop_
_entity_poly.entity_id
_entity_poly.type
_entity_poly.pdbx_seq_one_letter_code
_entity_poly.pdbx_strand_id
1 'polypeptide(L)'
;MLSKVIYPNRRRRQRINGEFEVSFPDQIKGRTKNVSAHGASFEVITDNPDTFSPGAVITLEIATPNTTLDSKMRKLRLSGKGVIISREVIEKTTGCRVKLNIAVQFKEKLNFWVPSNN
;
A
#
# COMPACT_ATOMS: atom_id res chain seq x y z
N MET A 1 -2.57 40.79 -11.55
CA MET A 1 -2.98 39.43 -11.97
C MET A 1 -1.84 38.47 -11.65
N LEU A 2 -2.00 37.57 -10.68
CA LEU A 2 -1.02 36.52 -10.41
C LEU A 2 -1.36 35.31 -11.30
N SER A 3 -0.45 34.94 -12.19
CA SER A 3 -0.61 33.78 -13.06
C SER A 3 -0.53 32.49 -12.25
N LYS A 4 -1.53 31.61 -12.41
CA LYS A 4 -1.55 30.28 -11.80
C LYS A 4 -0.50 29.43 -12.51
N VAL A 5 0.64 29.20 -11.86
CA VAL A 5 1.67 28.27 -12.35
C VAL A 5 1.08 26.86 -12.35
N ILE A 6 0.81 26.30 -13.54
CA ILE A 6 0.37 24.92 -13.70
C ILE A 6 1.61 24.05 -13.80
N TYR A 7 1.94 23.32 -12.73
CA TYR A 7 2.96 22.29 -12.80
C TYR A 7 2.44 21.09 -13.59
N PRO A 8 3.22 20.54 -14.54
CA PRO A 8 2.80 19.36 -15.28
C PRO A 8 2.67 18.18 -14.33
N ASN A 9 1.56 17.46 -14.42
CA ASN A 9 1.37 16.22 -13.68
C ASN A 9 2.45 15.21 -14.12
N ARG A 10 3.42 14.96 -13.25
CA ARG A 10 4.55 14.03 -13.52
C ARG A 10 4.14 12.56 -13.46
N ARG A 11 2.92 12.24 -13.03
CA ARG A 11 2.48 10.85 -12.84
C ARG A 11 1.97 10.26 -14.15
N ARG A 12 2.57 9.13 -14.55
CA ARG A 12 2.12 8.34 -15.72
C ARG A 12 0.81 7.59 -15.49
N ARG A 13 0.42 7.38 -14.22
CA ARG A 13 -0.77 6.60 -13.84
C ARG A 13 -1.56 7.31 -12.75
N GLN A 14 -2.88 7.25 -12.88
CA GLN A 14 -3.80 7.75 -11.86
C GLN A 14 -3.69 6.89 -10.60
N ARG A 15 -3.78 7.56 -9.44
CA ARG A 15 -3.90 6.92 -8.14
C ARG A 15 -5.36 7.02 -7.71
N ILE A 16 -5.88 5.91 -7.22
CA ILE A 16 -7.19 5.84 -6.61
C ILE A 16 -6.98 5.90 -5.11
N ASN A 17 -7.63 6.84 -4.44
CA ASN A 17 -7.68 6.85 -2.99
C ASN A 17 -8.57 5.69 -2.56
N GLY A 18 -8.04 4.82 -1.71
CA GLY A 18 -8.74 3.62 -1.29
C GLY A 18 -8.07 3.06 -0.05
N GLU A 19 -8.86 2.87 0.99
CA GLU A 19 -8.44 2.23 2.22
C GLU A 19 -8.64 0.72 2.12
N PHE A 20 -7.57 0.02 1.79
CA PHE A 20 -7.51 -1.44 1.75
C PHE A 20 -6.56 -1.93 2.83
N GLU A 21 -6.88 -3.10 3.40
CA GLU A 21 -5.97 -3.76 4.34
C GLU A 21 -4.74 -4.24 3.55
N VAL A 22 -3.55 -3.90 4.04
CA VAL A 22 -2.28 -4.44 3.52
C VAL A 22 -1.61 -5.27 4.60
N SER A 23 -1.13 -6.45 4.23
CA SER A 23 -0.39 -7.37 5.09
C SER A 23 1.01 -7.60 4.54
N PHE A 24 1.95 -7.81 5.48
CA PHE A 24 3.34 -8.16 5.21
C PHE A 24 3.66 -9.52 5.85
N PRO A 25 4.73 -10.23 5.40
CA PRO A 25 5.11 -11.54 5.92
C PRO A 25 5.26 -11.61 7.45
N ASP A 26 5.72 -10.53 8.08
CA ASP A 26 5.98 -10.47 9.53
C ASP A 26 4.71 -10.18 10.35
N GLN A 27 3.53 -10.53 9.83
CA GLN A 27 2.21 -10.23 10.42
C GLN A 27 1.94 -8.72 10.65
N ILE A 28 2.81 -7.86 10.15
CA ILE A 28 2.60 -6.42 10.18
C ILE A 28 1.41 -6.11 9.27
N LYS A 29 0.47 -5.33 9.80
CA LYS A 29 -0.70 -4.87 9.08
C LYS A 29 -0.66 -3.37 8.89
N GLY A 30 -1.12 -2.92 7.74
CA GLY A 30 -1.26 -1.51 7.40
C GLY A 30 -2.55 -1.23 6.66
N ARG A 31 -2.73 0.04 6.29
CA ARG A 31 -3.84 0.47 5.44
C ARG A 31 -3.32 1.33 4.30
N THR A 32 -3.80 1.07 3.09
CA THR A 32 -3.47 1.92 1.95
C THR A 32 -4.14 3.29 2.07
N LYS A 33 -3.42 4.34 1.71
CA LYS A 33 -3.97 5.68 1.43
C LYS A 33 -4.44 5.78 -0.01
N ASN A 34 -3.60 5.28 -0.91
CA ASN A 34 -3.87 5.27 -2.34
C ASN A 34 -3.15 4.13 -3.03
N VAL A 35 -3.73 3.67 -4.13
CA VAL A 35 -3.22 2.56 -4.94
C VAL A 35 -3.25 2.96 -6.41
N SER A 36 -2.29 2.47 -7.16
CA SER A 36 -2.24 2.54 -8.62
C SER A 36 -1.74 1.20 -9.17
N ALA A 37 -1.81 1.02 -10.49
CA ALA A 37 -1.32 -0.18 -11.14
C ALA A 37 0.19 -0.46 -10.93
N HIS A 38 1.00 0.53 -10.53
CA HIS A 38 2.46 0.40 -10.39
C HIS A 38 2.97 0.70 -8.98
N GLY A 39 2.09 0.95 -8.02
CA GLY A 39 2.53 1.25 -6.67
C GLY A 39 1.39 1.68 -5.78
N ALA A 40 1.67 1.68 -4.47
CA ALA A 40 0.73 2.05 -3.43
C ALA A 40 1.42 2.93 -2.39
N SER A 41 0.62 3.68 -1.65
CA SER A 41 1.04 4.32 -0.41
C SER A 41 0.19 3.80 0.72
N PHE A 42 0.80 3.49 1.86
CA PHE A 42 0.12 2.92 3.01
C PHE A 42 0.71 3.41 4.32
N GLU A 43 -0.10 3.36 5.37
CA GLU A 43 0.32 3.56 6.75
C GLU A 43 0.54 2.23 7.44
N VAL A 44 1.59 2.17 8.26
CA VAL A 44 1.91 0.99 9.05
C VAL A 44 2.38 1.42 10.45
N ILE A 45 2.08 0.61 11.45
CA ILE A 45 2.62 0.75 12.80
C ILE A 45 3.60 -0.40 12.99
N THR A 46 4.85 -0.08 13.32
CA THR A 46 5.92 -1.06 13.48
C THR A 46 6.85 -0.68 14.62
N ASP A 47 7.42 -1.68 15.28
CA ASP A 47 8.53 -1.59 16.22
C ASP A 47 9.90 -1.61 15.52
N ASN A 48 9.97 -2.09 14.27
CA ASN A 48 11.17 -2.14 13.45
C ASN A 48 11.03 -1.26 12.19
N PRO A 49 11.27 0.06 12.29
CA PRO A 49 11.13 0.98 11.17
C PRO A 49 12.17 0.75 10.05
N ASP A 50 13.24 0.01 10.33
CA ASP A 50 14.34 -0.22 9.39
C ASP A 50 13.98 -1.27 8.32
N THR A 51 13.02 -2.15 8.59
CA THR A 51 12.39 -3.03 7.60
C THR A 51 11.80 -2.23 6.43
N PHE A 52 11.40 -0.97 6.68
CA PHE A 52 10.79 -0.10 5.68
C PHE A 52 11.73 0.97 5.11
N SER A 53 13.03 0.70 5.11
CA SER A 53 14.02 1.63 4.55
C SER A 53 13.86 1.81 3.03
N PRO A 54 14.07 3.03 2.49
CA PRO A 54 14.08 3.24 1.04
C PRO A 54 15.08 2.31 0.33
N GLY A 55 14.66 1.75 -0.79
CA GLY A 55 15.42 0.75 -1.55
C GLY A 55 15.17 -0.70 -1.12
N ALA A 56 14.60 -0.95 0.06
CA ALA A 56 14.27 -2.29 0.50
C ALA A 56 13.18 -2.92 -0.39
N VAL A 57 13.32 -4.21 -0.66
CA VAL A 57 12.33 -5.01 -1.39
C VAL A 57 11.44 -5.72 -0.38
N ILE A 58 10.14 -5.45 -0.44
CA ILE A 58 9.15 -6.04 0.44
C ILE A 58 8.16 -6.89 -0.36
N THR A 59 7.71 -7.97 0.26
CA THR A 59 6.52 -8.70 -0.19
C THR A 59 5.31 -8.09 0.49
N LEU A 60 4.24 -7.84 -0.24
CA LEU A 60 3.01 -7.26 0.29
C LEU A 60 1.78 -7.97 -0.28
N GLU A 61 0.72 -8.00 0.50
CA GLU A 61 -0.59 -8.47 0.09
C GLU A 61 -1.65 -7.42 0.41
N ILE A 62 -2.49 -7.07 -0.57
CA ILE A 62 -3.59 -6.11 -0.44
C ILE A 62 -4.89 -6.89 -0.50
N ALA A 63 -5.71 -6.78 0.54
CA ALA A 63 -7.04 -7.37 0.58
C ALA A 63 -8.09 -6.32 0.20
N THR A 64 -8.91 -6.64 -0.80
CA THR A 64 -9.98 -5.76 -1.28
C THR A 64 -11.32 -6.51 -1.33
N PRO A 65 -12.43 -5.92 -0.88
CA PRO A 65 -13.75 -6.53 -1.02
C PRO A 65 -14.13 -6.55 -2.50
N ASN A 66 -14.48 -7.72 -3.02
CA ASN A 66 -15.03 -7.88 -4.36
C ASN A 66 -16.51 -8.27 -4.27
N THR A 67 -17.36 -7.45 -4.87
CA THR A 67 -18.75 -7.81 -5.19
C THR A 67 -18.75 -8.52 -6.54
N THR A 68 -18.64 -9.85 -6.52
CA THR A 68 -18.97 -10.66 -7.69
C THR A 68 -20.46 -10.59 -8.00
N LEU A 69 -20.83 -10.77 -9.28
CA LEU A 69 -22.19 -10.67 -9.83
C LEU A 69 -23.26 -11.46 -9.04
N ASP A 70 -22.85 -12.54 -8.35
CA ASP A 70 -23.71 -13.44 -7.58
C ASP A 70 -23.95 -13.02 -6.11
N SER A 71 -23.82 -11.74 -5.76
CA SER A 71 -24.18 -11.16 -4.43
C SER A 71 -23.39 -11.67 -3.20
N LYS A 72 -22.51 -12.67 -3.33
CA LYS A 72 -21.63 -13.11 -2.24
C LYS A 72 -20.36 -12.25 -2.24
N MET A 73 -20.19 -11.42 -1.20
CA MET A 73 -18.98 -10.61 -1.02
C MET A 73 -17.78 -11.54 -0.76
N ARG A 74 -16.82 -11.57 -1.69
CA ARG A 74 -15.57 -12.33 -1.54
C ARG A 74 -14.41 -11.39 -1.33
N LYS A 75 -13.47 -11.73 -0.45
CA LYS A 75 -12.23 -10.95 -0.28
C LYS A 75 -11.26 -11.34 -1.40
N LEU A 76 -10.99 -10.44 -2.33
CA LEU A 76 -9.92 -10.60 -3.33
C LEU A 76 -8.59 -10.23 -2.67
N ARG A 77 -7.56 -11.04 -2.89
CA ARG A 77 -6.20 -10.77 -2.42
C ARG A 77 -5.28 -10.52 -3.59
N LEU A 78 -4.51 -9.44 -3.52
CA LEU A 78 -3.49 -9.05 -4.49
C LEU A 78 -2.13 -9.18 -3.81
N SER A 79 -1.24 -10.03 -4.29
CA SER A 79 0.07 -10.26 -3.69
C SER A 79 1.19 -9.98 -4.67
N GLY A 80 2.34 -9.52 -4.18
CA GLY A 80 3.50 -9.30 -5.02
C GLY A 80 4.65 -8.65 -4.27
N LYS A 81 5.66 -8.24 -5.04
CA LYS A 81 6.87 -7.59 -4.52
C LYS A 81 6.92 -6.12 -4.93
N GLY A 82 7.41 -5.28 -4.03
CA GLY A 82 7.62 -3.87 -4.29
C GLY A 82 8.91 -3.34 -3.66
N VAL A 83 9.42 -2.25 -4.24
CA VAL A 83 10.55 -1.49 -3.69
C VAL A 83 10.00 -0.28 -2.95
N ILE A 84 10.49 -0.05 -1.74
CA ILE A 84 10.15 1.15 -1.00
C ILE A 84 10.85 2.35 -1.63
N ILE A 85 10.07 3.33 -2.09
CA ILE A 85 10.60 4.57 -2.68
C ILE A 85 10.84 5.61 -1.60
N SER A 86 9.96 5.67 -0.61
CA SER A 86 10.03 6.65 0.47
C SER A 86 9.38 6.13 1.74
N ARG A 87 9.95 6.55 2.88
CA ARG A 87 9.35 6.41 4.21
C ARG A 87 9.29 7.78 4.88
N GLU A 88 8.23 8.02 5.63
CA GLU A 88 8.04 9.21 6.45
C GLU A 88 7.49 8.80 7.82
N VAL A 89 8.06 9.34 8.89
CA VAL A 89 7.56 9.11 10.25
C VAL A 89 6.41 10.07 10.50
N ILE A 90 5.21 9.52 10.70
CA ILE A 90 4.02 10.32 11.02
C ILE A 90 3.99 10.63 12.51
N GLU A 91 4.17 9.60 13.35
CA GLU A 91 4.00 9.71 14.79
C GLU A 91 4.85 8.65 15.52
N LYS A 92 5.35 9.00 16.70
CA LYS A 92 5.92 8.02 17.65
C LYS A 92 4.83 7.67 18.66
N THR A 93 4.37 6.43 18.64
CA THR A 93 3.34 5.93 19.55
C THR A 93 3.97 5.54 20.89
N THR A 94 3.19 5.58 21.98
CA THR A 94 3.61 5.10 23.29
C THR A 94 4.03 3.63 23.23
N GLY A 95 5.22 3.28 23.71
CA GLY A 95 5.74 1.90 23.72
C GLY A 95 6.64 1.52 22.53
N CYS A 96 7.49 2.44 22.06
CA CYS A 96 8.51 2.23 21.01
C CYS A 96 7.99 1.89 19.59
N ARG A 97 6.67 1.88 19.38
CA ARG A 97 6.08 1.71 18.05
C ARG A 97 6.06 3.04 17.30
N VAL A 98 6.36 3.00 16.02
CA VAL A 98 6.39 4.16 15.13
C VAL A 98 5.35 3.97 14.04
N LYS A 99 4.55 5.01 13.81
CA LYS A 99 3.63 5.08 12.69
C LYS A 99 4.35 5.66 11.49
N LEU A 100 4.43 4.90 10.41
CA LEU A 100 5.11 5.26 9.17
C LEU A 100 4.10 5.45 8.03
N ASN A 101 4.36 6.43 7.17
CA ASN A 101 3.82 6.53 5.83
C ASN A 101 4.84 5.98 4.85
N ILE A 102 4.45 5.01 4.02
CA ILE A 102 5.35 4.34 3.10
C ILE A 102 4.77 4.45 1.69
N ALA A 103 5.65 4.70 0.73
CA ALA A 103 5.34 4.58 -0.69
C ALA A 103 6.15 3.44 -1.29
N VAL A 104 5.46 2.53 -1.97
CA VAL A 104 6.04 1.37 -2.65
C VAL A 104 5.80 1.46 -4.15
N GLN A 105 6.81 1.09 -4.94
CA GLN A 105 6.69 0.81 -6.36
C GLN A 105 6.65 -0.70 -6.55
N PHE A 106 5.64 -1.20 -7.25
CA PHE A 106 5.59 -2.62 -7.60
C PHE A 106 6.66 -2.93 -8.64
N LYS A 107 7.45 -3.99 -8.41
CA LYS A 107 8.43 -4.46 -9.39
C LYS A 107 7.75 -5.13 -10.59
N GLU A 108 6.67 -5.84 -10.29
CA GLU A 108 5.89 -6.63 -11.24
C GLU A 108 4.40 -6.40 -11.00
N LYS A 109 3.55 -6.90 -11.90
CA LYS A 109 2.10 -6.88 -11.67
C LYS A 109 1.79 -7.76 -10.46
N LEU A 110 0.86 -7.31 -9.61
CA LEU A 110 0.40 -8.11 -8.48
C LEU A 110 -0.40 -9.32 -8.99
N ASN A 111 -0.15 -10.47 -8.40
CA ASN A 111 -0.92 -11.69 -8.63
C ASN A 111 -2.21 -11.61 -7.82
N PHE A 112 -3.34 -11.97 -8.42
CA PHE A 112 -4.62 -11.99 -7.72
C PHE A 112 -5.08 -13.41 -7.45
N TRP A 113 -5.69 -13.62 -6.30
CA TRP A 113 -6.34 -14.89 -5.95
C TRP A 113 -7.54 -14.63 -5.04
N VAL A 114 -8.46 -15.60 -5.02
CA VAL A 114 -9.65 -15.57 -4.14
C VAL A 114 -9.50 -16.72 -3.15
N PRO A 115 -9.55 -16.47 -1.83
CA PRO A 115 -9.54 -17.54 -0.85
C PRO A 115 -10.74 -18.46 -1.03
N SER A 116 -10.49 -19.76 -1.03
CA SER A 116 -11.56 -20.76 -0.89
C SER A 116 -12.12 -20.65 0.52
N ASN A 117 -13.43 -20.49 0.65
CA ASN A 117 -14.11 -20.68 1.92
C ASN A 117 -14.23 -22.20 2.12
N ASN A 118 -13.26 -22.81 2.79
CA ASN A 118 -13.45 -24.14 3.38
C ASN A 118 -14.06 -23.99 4.77
#